data_AF-A0A8T7HAK7-F1
#
_entry.id   AF-A0A8T7HAK7-F1
#
_cell.length_a   1.000
_cell.length_b   1.000
_cell.length_c   1.000
_cell.angle_alpha   90.00
_cell.angle_beta   90.00
_cell.angle_gamma   90.00
#
_symmetry.space_group_name_H-M   'P 1'
#
loop_
_entity.id
_entity.type
_entity.pdbx_description
1 polymer ?
#
loop_
_entity_poly.entity_id
_entity_poly.type
_entity_poly.pdbx_seq_one_letter_code
_entity_poly.pdbx_strand_id
1 'polypeptide(L)'
;MFTLFSTPNWFNGYDLLFAAVNLVIALLIAGYSWKIYRINKENKFTYFSFAFILIALANIFKLITQGLIYYTPWRAVATRVVGPVVGMAQAGVNYSDLFFRTGFFLSMITMLGAWLLIYFVSQKKSGRLKSYYETSQIGLFIYLIGLISLVSNFKYSVFYLTSTVILGITVLNYYKNYLNTDKNRNAFKVMWSFVLLLIGNIAFIFVFIFESLYAVGEIFTLLGFLLLLYTHHKVTHK
;
A
#
# COMPACT_ATOMS: atom_id res chain seq x y z
N MET A 1 -15.69 8.38 19.58
CA MET A 1 -14.55 8.52 18.64
C MET A 1 -14.70 7.40 17.63
N PHE A 2 -14.85 7.67 16.33
CA PHE A 2 -14.95 6.61 15.34
C PHE A 2 -13.58 5.94 15.19
N THR A 3 -13.42 4.74 15.76
CA THR A 3 -12.25 3.90 15.49
C THR A 3 -12.54 3.14 14.20
N LEU A 4 -12.01 3.62 13.07
CA LEU A 4 -12.17 2.94 11.77
C LEU A 4 -11.50 1.56 11.76
N PHE A 5 -10.57 1.30 12.70
CA PHE A 5 -10.03 -0.02 13.01
C PHE A 5 -9.55 -0.07 14.46
N SER A 6 -9.52 -1.27 15.04
CA SER A 6 -8.98 -1.55 16.37
C SER A 6 -7.57 -2.13 16.25
N THR A 7 -6.58 -1.40 16.75
CA THR A 7 -5.25 -1.95 17.01
C THR A 7 -5.23 -2.52 18.42
N PRO A 8 -4.64 -3.71 18.66
CA PRO A 8 -4.48 -4.23 20.01
C PRO A 8 -3.74 -3.24 20.90
N ASN A 9 -4.21 -3.04 22.13
CA ASN A 9 -3.61 -2.07 23.05
C ASN A 9 -2.10 -2.26 23.25
N TRP A 10 -1.62 -3.51 23.23
CA TRP A 10 -0.20 -3.85 23.38
C TRP A 10 0.64 -3.55 22.12
N PHE A 11 0.00 -3.37 20.96
CA PHE A 11 0.66 -3.11 19.68
C PHE A 11 0.57 -1.63 19.24
N ASN A 12 -0.17 -0.81 19.98
CA ASN A 12 -0.30 0.62 19.73
C ASN A 12 1.08 1.29 19.72
N GLY A 13 1.40 2.01 18.64
CA GLY A 13 2.67 2.70 18.47
C GLY A 13 3.78 1.83 17.87
N TYR A 14 3.74 0.51 18.01
CA TYR A 14 4.64 -0.39 17.28
C TYR A 14 4.28 -0.44 15.79
N ASP A 15 2.99 -0.36 15.45
CA ASP A 15 2.51 -0.23 14.08
C ASP A 15 3.15 0.93 13.30
N LEU A 16 3.43 2.06 13.97
CA LEU A 16 4.20 3.18 13.39
C LEU A 16 5.61 2.78 13.01
N LEU A 17 6.30 1.97 13.83
CA LEU A 17 7.64 1.48 13.51
C LEU A 17 7.61 0.60 12.26
N PHE A 18 6.62 -0.29 12.16
CA PHE A 18 6.44 -1.15 10.97
C PHE A 18 6.16 -0.32 9.72
N ALA A 19 5.26 0.67 9.81
CA ALA A 19 4.98 1.59 8.71
C ALA A 19 6.21 2.42 8.29
N ALA A 20 7.03 2.86 9.24
CA ALA A 20 8.28 3.58 8.96
C ALA A 20 9.32 2.70 8.27
N VAL A 21 9.49 1.45 8.71
CA VAL A 21 10.39 0.50 8.05
C VAL A 21 9.89 0.19 6.63
N ASN A 22 8.59 -0.06 6.46
CA ASN A 22 7.98 -0.29 5.15
C ASN A 22 8.14 0.92 4.22
N LEU A 23 8.02 2.14 4.73
CA LEU A 23 8.28 3.39 4.00
C LEU A 23 9.72 3.41 3.46
N VAL A 24 10.71 3.15 4.32
CA VAL A 24 12.13 3.13 3.92
C VAL A 24 12.37 2.05 2.86
N ILE A 25 11.85 0.84 3.07
CA ILE A 25 11.98 -0.25 2.10
C ILE A 25 11.36 0.13 0.76
N ALA A 26 10.16 0.72 0.77
CA ALA A 26 9.48 1.14 -0.45
C ALA A 26 10.28 2.20 -1.22
N LEU A 27 10.82 3.20 -0.52
CA LEU A 27 11.69 4.22 -1.13
C LEU A 27 12.97 3.62 -1.73
N LEU A 28 13.59 2.66 -1.05
CA LEU A 28 14.76 1.94 -1.58
C LEU A 28 14.41 1.18 -2.87
N ILE A 29 13.32 0.42 -2.87
CA ILE A 29 12.88 -0.32 -4.07
C ILE A 29 12.55 0.65 -5.22
N ALA A 30 11.87 1.77 -4.92
CA ALA A 30 11.60 2.81 -5.92
C ALA A 30 12.91 3.38 -6.50
N GLY A 31 13.86 3.76 -5.65
CA GLY A 31 15.16 4.29 -6.08
C GLY A 31 15.95 3.32 -6.96
N TYR A 32 16.02 2.04 -6.57
CA TYR A 32 16.67 1.01 -7.38
C TYR A 32 15.96 0.78 -8.71
N SER A 33 14.62 0.70 -8.70
CA SER A 33 13.82 0.50 -9.91
C SER A 33 13.98 1.65 -10.90
N TRP A 34 14.02 2.89 -10.40
CA TRP A 34 14.31 4.07 -11.21
C TRP A 34 15.72 4.03 -11.79
N LYS A 35 16.72 3.62 -11.01
CA LYS A 35 18.09 3.45 -11.51
C LYS A 35 18.15 2.42 -12.65
N ILE A 36 17.50 1.27 -12.50
CA ILE A 36 17.41 0.23 -13.54
C ILE A 36 16.70 0.77 -14.79
N TYR A 37 15.64 1.55 -14.62
CA TYR A 37 14.96 2.20 -15.74
C TYR A 37 15.91 3.09 -16.54
N ARG A 38 16.74 3.91 -15.88
CA ARG A 38 17.70 4.77 -16.59
C ARG A 38 18.71 3.96 -17.42
N ILE A 39 19.03 2.74 -17.02
CA ILE A 39 19.98 1.85 -17.70
C ILE A 39 19.28 1.10 -18.85
N ASN A 40 18.18 0.40 -18.57
CA ASN A 40 17.52 -0.50 -19.53
C ASN A 40 16.49 0.21 -20.43
N LYS A 41 16.05 1.43 -20.08
CA LYS A 41 15.00 2.22 -20.75
C LYS A 41 13.66 1.48 -20.94
N GLU A 42 13.41 0.40 -20.19
CA GLU A 42 12.14 -0.31 -20.23
C GLU A 42 11.10 0.29 -19.27
N ASN A 43 9.95 0.71 -19.80
CA ASN A 43 8.88 1.36 -19.04
C ASN A 43 8.35 0.52 -17.86
N LYS A 44 8.51 -0.81 -17.88
CA LYS A 44 8.10 -1.69 -16.78
C LYS A 44 8.75 -1.30 -15.45
N PHE A 45 10.01 -0.87 -15.49
CA PHE A 45 10.75 -0.45 -14.31
C PHE A 45 10.29 0.92 -13.80
N THR A 46 9.84 1.81 -14.70
CA THR A 46 9.21 3.09 -14.34
C THR A 46 7.88 2.87 -13.61
N TYR A 47 6.99 2.04 -14.16
CA TYR A 47 5.70 1.75 -13.51
C TYR A 47 5.89 1.06 -12.16
N PHE A 48 6.86 0.15 -12.07
CA PHE A 48 7.22 -0.49 -10.81
C PHE A 48 7.76 0.53 -9.81
N SER A 49 8.69 1.41 -10.22
CA SER A 49 9.18 2.52 -9.38
C SER A 49 8.04 3.42 -8.90
N PHE A 50 7.13 3.79 -9.78
CA PHE A 50 6.00 4.66 -9.45
C PHE A 50 5.03 3.98 -8.47
N ALA A 51 4.79 2.67 -8.62
CA ALA A 51 4.01 1.91 -7.66
C ALA A 51 4.63 1.96 -6.25
N PHE A 52 5.94 1.80 -6.12
CA PHE A 52 6.61 1.88 -4.81
C PHE A 52 6.65 3.30 -4.24
N ILE A 53 6.65 4.34 -5.08
CA ILE A 53 6.43 5.72 -4.62
C ILE A 53 5.02 5.87 -4.04
N LEU A 54 3.99 5.29 -4.67
CA LEU A 54 2.64 5.30 -4.13
C LEU A 54 2.54 4.51 -2.81
N ILE A 55 3.24 3.38 -2.67
CA ILE A 55 3.35 2.65 -1.39
C ILE A 55 4.01 3.53 -0.32
N ALA A 56 5.10 4.22 -0.66
CA ALA A 56 5.77 5.13 0.26
C ALA A 56 4.82 6.24 0.70
N LEU A 57 4.11 6.86 -0.24
CA LEU A 57 3.14 7.90 0.04
C LEU A 57 1.98 7.40 0.93
N ALA A 58 1.49 6.18 0.68
CA ALA A 58 0.50 5.53 1.53
C ALA A 58 1.00 5.36 2.97
N ASN A 59 2.23 4.89 3.15
CA ASN A 59 2.84 4.73 4.48
C ASN A 59 3.06 6.08 5.18
N ILE A 60 3.39 7.15 4.45
CA ILE A 60 3.47 8.51 5.03
C ILE A 60 2.11 8.94 5.58
N PHE A 61 1.04 8.79 4.80
CA PHE A 61 -0.30 9.14 5.28
C PHE A 61 -0.75 8.28 6.47
N LYS A 62 -0.42 6.99 6.46
CA LYS A 62 -0.63 6.08 7.59
C LYS A 62 0.13 6.53 8.85
N LEU A 63 1.42 6.87 8.73
CA LEU A 63 2.24 7.36 9.84
C LEU A 63 1.70 8.65 10.45
N ILE A 64 1.31 9.60 9.60
CA ILE A 64 0.74 10.87 10.07
C ILE A 64 -0.58 10.62 10.79
N THR A 65 -1.49 9.83 10.22
CA THR A 65 -2.81 9.56 10.82
C THR A 65 -2.73 8.81 12.13
N GLN A 66 -1.95 7.73 12.18
CA GLN A 66 -1.75 6.95 13.41
C GLN A 66 -0.96 7.75 14.45
N GLY A 67 0.04 8.53 14.02
CA GLY A 67 0.82 9.40 14.91
C GLY A 67 -0.05 10.44 15.63
N LEU A 68 -1.04 11.00 14.94
CA LEU A 68 -2.01 11.93 15.56
C LEU A 68 -2.97 11.28 16.56
N ILE A 69 -3.21 9.97 16.41
CA ILE A 69 -4.00 9.21 17.37
C ILE A 69 -3.16 8.94 18.62
N TYR A 70 -1.94 8.45 18.47
CA TYR A 70 -1.12 7.99 19.58
C TYR A 70 -0.39 9.12 20.33
N TYR A 71 0.01 10.20 19.64
CA TYR A 71 0.83 11.27 20.23
C TYR A 71 0.06 12.60 20.33
N THR A 72 -0.23 13.01 21.57
CA THR A 72 -0.93 14.25 21.88
C THR A 72 -0.24 15.53 21.37
N PRO A 73 1.10 15.67 21.32
CA PRO A 73 1.73 16.88 20.81
C PRO A 73 1.47 17.10 19.31
N TRP A 74 1.46 16.02 18.52
CA TRP A 74 1.18 16.09 17.08
C TRP A 74 -0.26 16.54 16.84
N ARG A 75 -1.19 16.03 17.65
CA ARG A 75 -2.60 16.42 17.60
C ARG A 75 -2.77 17.92 17.84
N ALA A 76 -2.08 18.48 18.84
CA ALA A 76 -2.13 19.90 19.15
C ALA A 76 -1.61 20.78 18.00
N VAL A 77 -0.53 20.37 17.33
CA VAL A 77 0.01 21.08 16.16
C VAL A 77 -0.97 21.02 14.99
N ALA A 78 -1.52 19.85 14.67
CA ALA A 78 -2.48 19.69 13.58
C ALA A 78 -3.75 20.53 13.79
N THR A 79 -4.28 20.58 15.01
CA THR A 79 -5.44 21.43 15.34
C THR A 79 -5.15 22.91 15.13
N ARG A 80 -3.94 23.39 15.44
CA ARG A 80 -3.54 24.79 15.21
C ARG A 80 -3.42 25.16 13.74
N VAL A 81 -2.92 24.24 12.90
CA VAL A 81 -2.73 24.50 11.46
C VAL A 81 -4.05 24.43 10.67
N VAL A 82 -4.94 23.50 11.04
CA VAL A 82 -6.19 23.25 10.28
C VAL A 82 -7.36 24.09 10.80
N GLY A 83 -7.33 24.52 12.07
CA GLY A 83 -8.37 25.32 12.70
C GLY A 83 -8.79 26.58 11.94
N PRO A 84 -7.87 27.36 11.33
CA PRO A 84 -8.22 28.55 10.54
C PRO A 84 -8.94 28.24 9.22
N VAL A 85 -8.65 27.12 8.58
CA VAL A 85 -9.15 26.77 7.23
C VAL A 85 -10.55 26.16 7.30
N VAL A 86 -10.84 25.39 8.35
CA VAL A 86 -12.10 24.65 8.51
C VAL A 86 -13.13 25.46 9.32
N GLY A 87 -12.78 26.68 9.74
CA GLY A 87 -13.57 27.51 10.65
C GLY A 87 -13.45 27.02 12.10
N MET A 88 -13.40 27.94 13.05
CA MET A 88 -13.40 27.61 14.48
C MET A 88 -14.74 26.97 14.86
N ALA A 89 -14.79 25.63 14.94
CA ALA A 89 -15.61 24.75 15.76
C ALA A 89 -16.96 25.25 16.29
N GLN A 90 -17.74 26.01 15.53
CA GLN A 90 -19.06 26.46 15.97
C GLN A 90 -20.16 25.42 15.71
N ALA A 91 -19.85 24.24 15.15
CA ALA A 91 -20.86 23.28 14.71
C ALA A 91 -20.55 21.79 15.00
N GLY A 92 -19.87 21.46 16.11
CA GLY A 92 -19.79 20.07 16.59
C GLY A 92 -18.98 19.08 15.73
N VAL A 93 -18.24 19.55 14.72
CA VAL A 93 -17.34 18.69 13.92
C VAL A 93 -16.01 18.54 14.64
N ASN A 94 -15.70 17.32 15.09
CA ASN A 94 -14.40 17.00 15.70
C ASN A 94 -13.30 17.05 14.63
N TYR A 95 -12.42 18.06 14.68
CA TYR A 95 -11.29 18.23 13.74
C TYR A 95 -10.42 16.98 13.55
N SER A 96 -10.23 16.23 14.64
CA SER A 96 -9.48 14.98 14.64
C SER A 96 -10.12 13.93 13.73
N ASP A 97 -11.44 13.92 13.58
CA ASP A 97 -12.17 12.96 12.73
C ASP A 97 -11.98 13.30 11.26
N LEU A 98 -12.09 14.58 10.87
CA LEU A 98 -11.88 15.00 9.48
C LEU A 98 -10.45 14.71 9.03
N PHE A 99 -9.46 15.08 9.85
CA PHE A 99 -8.06 14.81 9.54
C PHE A 99 -7.79 13.29 9.42
N PHE A 100 -8.30 12.51 10.36
CA PHE A 100 -8.15 11.06 10.36
C PHE A 100 -8.77 10.43 9.10
N ARG A 101 -10.01 10.79 8.76
CA ARG A 101 -10.70 10.29 7.57
C ARG A 101 -9.99 10.67 6.27
N THR A 102 -9.52 11.92 6.15
CA THR A 102 -8.80 12.38 4.96
C THR A 102 -7.47 11.65 4.80
N GLY A 103 -6.64 11.60 5.85
CA GLY A 103 -5.36 10.91 5.77
C GLY A 103 -5.52 9.40 5.53
N PHE A 104 -6.53 8.79 6.13
CA PHE A 104 -6.85 7.37 5.90
C PHE A 104 -7.34 7.11 4.47
N PHE A 105 -8.20 7.98 3.93
CA PHE A 105 -8.62 7.93 2.52
C PHE A 105 -7.42 8.08 1.57
N LEU A 106 -6.53 9.05 1.83
CA LEU A 106 -5.32 9.26 1.03
C LEU A 106 -4.36 8.06 1.12
N SER A 107 -4.23 7.43 2.29
CA SER A 107 -3.47 6.19 2.42
C SER A 107 -4.09 5.05 1.60
N MET A 108 -5.43 4.93 1.58
CA MET A 108 -6.12 3.87 0.85
C MET A 108 -6.02 4.03 -0.66
N ILE A 109 -6.30 5.23 -1.17
CA ILE A 109 -6.31 5.48 -2.61
C ILE A 109 -4.92 5.29 -3.22
N THR A 110 -3.88 5.72 -2.50
CA THR A 110 -2.48 5.55 -2.93
C THR A 110 -2.04 4.09 -2.85
N MET A 111 -2.41 3.36 -1.78
CA MET A 111 -2.08 1.94 -1.66
C MET A 111 -2.79 1.07 -2.71
N LEU A 112 -4.09 1.29 -2.96
CA LEU A 112 -4.81 0.58 -4.03
C LEU A 112 -4.24 0.92 -5.41
N GLY A 113 -3.89 2.19 -5.64
CA GLY A 113 -3.18 2.62 -6.84
C GLY A 113 -1.87 1.87 -7.05
N ALA A 114 -1.09 1.68 -5.97
CA ALA A 114 0.14 0.89 -6.03
C ALA A 114 -0.10 -0.58 -6.38
N TRP A 115 -1.06 -1.24 -5.72
CA TRP A 115 -1.40 -2.64 -5.99
C TRP A 115 -1.83 -2.85 -7.43
N LEU A 116 -2.62 -1.93 -7.97
CA LEU A 116 -3.04 -1.98 -9.37
C LEU A 116 -1.86 -1.82 -10.34
N LEU A 117 -0.96 -0.86 -10.09
CA LEU A 117 0.22 -0.67 -10.93
C LEU A 117 1.12 -1.91 -10.91
N ILE A 118 1.33 -2.51 -9.74
CA ILE A 118 2.06 -3.77 -9.61
C ILE A 118 1.37 -4.88 -10.39
N TYR A 119 0.04 -4.98 -10.29
CA TYR A 119 -0.73 -5.94 -11.07
C TYR A 119 -0.51 -5.75 -12.58
N PHE A 120 -0.55 -4.52 -13.10
CA PHE A 120 -0.26 -4.26 -14.52
C PHE A 120 1.16 -4.63 -14.93
N VAL A 121 2.14 -4.34 -14.08
CA VAL A 121 3.53 -4.77 -14.31
C VAL A 121 3.63 -6.30 -14.32
N SER A 122 2.86 -6.99 -13.48
CA SER A 122 2.88 -8.46 -13.39
C SER A 122 2.29 -9.17 -14.62
N GLN A 123 1.40 -8.51 -15.36
CA GLN A 123 0.72 -9.12 -16.52
C GLN A 123 1.50 -9.02 -17.83
N LYS A 124 2.32 -7.98 -18.00
CA LYS A 124 2.83 -7.62 -19.32
C LYS A 124 4.13 -8.37 -19.66
N LYS A 125 4.10 -9.16 -20.73
CA LYS A 125 5.31 -9.51 -21.51
C LYS A 125 5.85 -8.23 -22.18
N SER A 126 7.17 -8.06 -22.19
CA SER A 126 7.89 -6.92 -22.76
C SER A 126 7.39 -6.61 -24.19
N GLY A 127 6.71 -5.46 -24.39
CA GLY A 127 6.51 -4.90 -25.73
C GLY A 127 5.14 -4.32 -26.10
N ARG A 128 4.09 -4.44 -25.27
CA ARG A 128 2.70 -4.14 -25.73
C ARG A 128 2.03 -2.95 -25.03
N LEU A 129 2.71 -1.82 -24.89
CA LEU A 129 2.16 -0.59 -24.28
C LEU A 129 1.81 0.46 -25.34
N LYS A 130 0.95 0.11 -26.31
CA LYS A 130 0.60 0.98 -27.45
C LYS A 130 -0.88 1.02 -27.84
N SER A 131 -1.81 0.37 -27.12
CA SER A 131 -3.21 0.29 -27.57
C SER A 131 -4.18 1.13 -26.73
N TYR A 132 -5.05 1.89 -27.39
CA TYR A 132 -6.09 2.78 -26.84
C TYR A 132 -7.03 2.09 -25.83
N TYR A 133 -7.18 0.77 -25.93
CA TYR A 133 -7.97 -0.06 -25.01
C TYR A 133 -7.41 -0.08 -23.58
N GLU A 134 -6.10 0.12 -23.42
CA GLU A 134 -5.44 0.16 -22.10
C GLU A 134 -5.70 1.49 -21.36
N THR A 135 -5.85 2.60 -22.08
CA THR A 135 -6.15 3.92 -21.49
C THR A 135 -7.56 3.96 -20.89
N SER A 136 -8.53 3.33 -21.56
CA SER A 136 -9.90 3.17 -21.05
C SER A 136 -9.96 2.30 -19.79
N GLN A 137 -9.18 1.21 -19.75
CA GLN A 137 -9.04 0.38 -18.54
C GLN A 137 -8.44 1.17 -17.38
N ILE A 138 -7.35 1.91 -17.60
CA ILE A 138 -6.72 2.75 -16.57
C ILE A 138 -7.72 3.78 -16.02
N GLY A 139 -8.52 4.43 -16.88
CA GLY A 139 -9.57 5.36 -16.45
C GLY A 139 -10.66 4.71 -15.60
N LEU A 140 -11.16 3.55 -16.02
CA LEU A 140 -12.13 2.75 -15.26
C LEU A 140 -11.56 2.31 -13.90
N PHE A 141 -10.27 1.99 -13.85
CA PHE A 141 -9.60 1.62 -12.60
C PHE A 141 -9.37 2.80 -11.66
N ILE A 142 -8.99 3.97 -12.17
CA ILE A 142 -8.91 5.19 -11.35
C ILE A 142 -10.28 5.50 -10.74
N TYR A 143 -11.34 5.37 -11.54
CA TYR A 143 -12.71 5.53 -11.08
C TYR A 143 -13.08 4.50 -9.99
N LEU A 144 -12.83 3.20 -10.23
CA LEU A 144 -13.11 2.15 -9.26
C LEU A 144 -12.28 2.29 -7.98
N ILE A 145 -11.01 2.70 -8.07
CA ILE A 145 -10.16 2.97 -6.90
C ILE A 145 -10.70 4.14 -6.11
N GLY A 146 -11.12 5.22 -6.77
CA GLY A 146 -11.76 6.37 -6.11
C GLY A 146 -13.04 5.96 -5.39
N LEU A 147 -13.91 5.21 -6.07
CA LEU A 147 -15.18 4.71 -5.52
C LEU A 147 -14.94 3.77 -4.34
N ILE A 148 -14.03 2.79 -4.49
CA ILE A 148 -13.71 1.84 -3.42
C ILE A 148 -13.04 2.55 -2.24
N SER A 149 -12.17 3.53 -2.47
CA SER A 149 -11.55 4.30 -1.39
C SER A 149 -12.60 5.12 -0.63
N LEU A 150 -13.60 5.66 -1.35
CA LEU A 150 -14.72 6.38 -0.75
C LEU A 150 -15.59 5.44 0.09
N VAL A 151 -15.94 4.27 -0.43
CA VAL A 151 -16.71 3.24 0.32
C VAL A 151 -15.90 2.70 1.51
N SER A 152 -14.59 2.55 1.35
CA SER A 152 -13.70 2.04 2.40
C SER A 152 -13.49 3.03 3.55
N ASN A 153 -13.72 4.33 3.31
CA ASN A 153 -13.79 5.33 4.38
C ASN A 153 -14.91 4.99 5.40
N PHE A 154 -15.95 4.27 4.95
CA PHE A 154 -17.03 3.81 5.82
C PHE A 154 -16.76 2.44 6.46
N LYS A 155 -15.97 1.57 5.81
CA LYS A 155 -15.65 0.22 6.31
C LYS A 155 -14.23 -0.22 5.93
N TYR A 156 -13.32 -0.23 6.91
CA TYR A 156 -11.93 -0.69 6.78
C TYR A 156 -11.78 -2.04 6.06
N SER A 157 -12.65 -3.01 6.36
CA SER A 157 -12.59 -4.34 5.76
C SER A 157 -12.78 -4.35 4.23
N VAL A 158 -13.49 -3.37 3.66
CA VAL A 158 -13.71 -3.29 2.21
C VAL A 158 -12.39 -3.07 1.47
N PHE A 159 -11.55 -2.17 2.00
CA PHE A 159 -10.23 -1.91 1.42
C PHE A 159 -9.32 -3.14 1.42
N TYR A 160 -9.27 -3.89 2.52
CA TYR A 160 -8.45 -5.10 2.60
C TYR A 160 -9.01 -6.24 1.77
N LEU A 161 -10.34 -6.33 1.63
CA LEU A 161 -10.97 -7.28 0.72
C LEU A 161 -10.58 -6.99 -0.74
N THR A 162 -10.69 -5.73 -1.18
CA THR A 162 -10.25 -5.33 -2.51
C THR A 162 -8.76 -5.57 -2.72
N SER A 163 -7.93 -5.16 -1.77
CA SER A 163 -6.47 -5.36 -1.83
C SER A 163 -6.12 -6.84 -1.92
N THR A 164 -6.80 -7.70 -1.16
CA THR A 164 -6.66 -9.16 -1.21
C THR A 164 -6.98 -9.71 -2.59
N VAL A 165 -8.05 -9.26 -3.24
CA VAL A 165 -8.39 -9.70 -4.60
C VAL A 165 -7.30 -9.29 -5.59
N ILE A 166 -6.86 -8.03 -5.57
CA ILE A 166 -5.82 -7.53 -6.49
C ILE A 166 -4.49 -8.29 -6.27
N LEU A 167 -4.08 -8.45 -5.01
CA LEU A 167 -2.88 -9.19 -4.65
C LEU A 167 -2.99 -10.67 -5.01
N GLY A 168 -4.16 -11.30 -4.83
CA GLY A 168 -4.41 -12.69 -5.22
C GLY A 168 -4.19 -12.91 -6.71
N ILE A 169 -4.75 -12.04 -7.55
CA ILE A 169 -4.53 -12.12 -9.01
C ILE A 169 -3.05 -11.82 -9.36
N THR A 170 -2.41 -10.89 -8.64
CA THR A 170 -0.99 -10.56 -8.81
C THR A 170 -0.09 -11.78 -8.51
N VAL A 171 -0.37 -12.50 -7.41
CA VAL A 171 0.30 -13.76 -7.06
C VAL A 171 0.12 -14.79 -8.17
N LEU A 172 -1.10 -14.95 -8.70
CA LEU A 172 -1.35 -15.89 -9.80
C LEU A 172 -0.56 -15.52 -11.07
N ASN A 173 -0.42 -14.23 -11.39
CA ASN A 173 0.39 -13.78 -12.52
C ASN A 173 1.88 -14.08 -12.30
N TYR A 174 2.42 -13.83 -11.11
CA TYR A 174 3.80 -14.17 -10.79
C TYR A 174 4.04 -15.69 -10.73
N TYR A 175 3.06 -16.47 -10.31
CA TYR A 175 3.11 -17.94 -10.37
C TYR A 175 3.18 -18.43 -11.83
N LYS A 176 2.31 -17.91 -12.71
CA LYS A 176 2.40 -18.18 -14.16
C LYS A 176 3.76 -17.78 -14.73
N ASN A 177 4.29 -16.62 -14.33
CA ASN A 177 5.60 -16.17 -14.77
C ASN A 177 6.73 -17.10 -14.29
N TYR A 178 6.66 -17.59 -13.07
CA TYR A 178 7.60 -18.58 -12.52
C TYR A 178 7.59 -19.88 -13.32
N LEU A 179 6.41 -20.39 -13.68
CA LEU A 179 6.28 -21.59 -14.51
C LEU A 179 6.83 -21.38 -15.93
N ASN A 180 6.64 -20.18 -16.50
CA ASN A 180 7.06 -19.84 -17.87
C ASN A 180 8.54 -19.43 -18.01
N THR A 181 9.25 -19.21 -16.90
CA THR A 181 10.66 -18.77 -16.88
C THR A 181 11.54 -19.88 -16.29
N ASP A 182 11.37 -21.13 -16.75
CA ASP A 182 12.13 -22.32 -16.31
C ASP A 182 12.30 -22.43 -14.79
N LYS A 183 11.27 -22.04 -14.04
CA LYS A 183 11.28 -22.07 -12.57
C LYS A 183 12.42 -21.25 -11.97
N ASN A 184 12.71 -20.07 -12.53
CA ASN A 184 13.72 -19.16 -12.02
C ASN A 184 13.50 -18.86 -10.52
N ARG A 185 14.52 -19.16 -9.70
CA ARG A 185 14.50 -18.94 -8.24
C ARG A 185 14.20 -17.50 -7.85
N ASN A 186 14.57 -16.51 -8.65
CA ASN A 186 14.27 -15.11 -8.37
C ASN A 186 12.78 -14.81 -8.59
N ALA A 187 12.17 -15.34 -9.65
CA ALA A 187 10.72 -15.21 -9.90
C ALA A 187 9.90 -15.87 -8.78
N PHE A 188 10.36 -17.01 -8.27
CA PHE A 188 9.75 -17.69 -7.12
C PHE A 188 9.78 -16.82 -5.86
N LYS A 189 10.90 -16.15 -5.57
CA LYS A 189 11.02 -15.28 -4.40
C LYS A 189 10.10 -14.07 -4.49
N VAL A 190 10.01 -13.42 -5.67
CA VAL A 190 9.06 -12.32 -5.89
C VAL A 190 7.62 -12.78 -5.65
N MET A 191 7.25 -13.95 -6.17
CA MET A 191 5.93 -14.54 -5.93
C MET A 191 5.68 -14.74 -4.44
N TRP A 192 6.62 -15.34 -3.70
CA TRP A 192 6.49 -15.54 -2.26
C TRP A 192 6.34 -14.24 -1.49
N SER A 193 7.02 -13.18 -1.91
CA SER A 193 6.81 -11.89 -1.28
C SER A 193 5.37 -11.40 -1.43
N PHE A 194 4.78 -11.55 -2.62
CA PHE A 194 3.37 -11.19 -2.83
C PHE A 194 2.41 -12.12 -2.10
N VAL A 195 2.76 -13.39 -1.89
CA VAL A 195 2.00 -14.31 -1.02
C VAL A 195 2.02 -13.83 0.42
N LEU A 196 3.17 -13.38 0.95
CA LEU A 196 3.26 -12.81 2.30
C LEU A 196 2.39 -11.54 2.43
N LEU A 197 2.47 -10.64 1.44
CA LEU A 197 1.60 -9.45 1.40
C LEU A 197 0.11 -9.81 1.36
N LEU A 198 -0.26 -10.84 0.58
CA LEU A 198 -1.63 -11.34 0.49
C LEU A 198 -2.12 -11.90 1.83
N ILE A 199 -1.32 -12.73 2.50
CA ILE A 199 -1.63 -13.28 3.83
C ILE A 199 -1.82 -12.13 4.83
N GLY A 200 -0.96 -11.11 4.78
CA GLY A 200 -1.11 -9.91 5.61
C GLY A 200 -2.46 -9.21 5.39
N ASN A 201 -2.86 -9.02 4.12
CA ASN A 201 -4.15 -8.41 3.78
C ASN A 201 -5.35 -9.26 4.22
N ILE A 202 -5.26 -10.59 4.10
CA ILE A 202 -6.29 -11.50 4.61
C ILE A 202 -6.42 -11.38 6.13
N ALA A 203 -5.30 -11.33 6.86
CA ALA A 203 -5.32 -11.16 8.32
C ALA A 203 -6.01 -9.84 8.72
N PHE A 204 -5.75 -8.75 7.98
CA PHE A 204 -6.42 -7.47 8.22
C PHE A 204 -7.93 -7.49 8.01
N ILE A 205 -8.46 -8.34 7.12
CA ILE A 205 -9.91 -8.49 6.93
C ILE A 205 -10.57 -9.00 8.22
N PHE A 206 -9.92 -9.94 8.93
CA PHE A 206 -10.48 -10.63 10.08
C PHE A 206 -10.19 -9.98 11.44
N VAL A 207 -9.62 -8.77 11.45
CA VAL A 207 -9.33 -8.00 12.68
C VAL A 207 -10.58 -7.79 13.54
N PHE A 208 -11.77 -7.70 12.92
CA PHE A 208 -13.04 -7.58 13.65
C PHE A 208 -13.39 -8.82 14.49
N ILE A 209 -12.81 -9.99 14.20
CA ILE A 209 -12.99 -11.22 14.98
C ILE A 209 -11.95 -11.30 16.09
N PHE A 210 -10.68 -11.02 15.75
CA PHE A 210 -9.57 -11.12 16.68
C PHE A 210 -8.56 -10.00 16.42
N GLU A 211 -8.50 -9.01 17.32
CA GLU A 211 -7.70 -7.79 17.14
C GLU A 211 -6.21 -8.10 16.90
N SER A 212 -5.67 -9.17 17.53
CA SER A 212 -4.26 -9.55 17.37
C SER A 212 -3.88 -9.93 15.94
N LEU A 213 -4.85 -10.23 15.07
CA LEU A 213 -4.59 -10.45 13.65
C LEU A 213 -4.05 -9.20 12.95
N TYR A 214 -4.25 -8.01 13.53
CA TYR A 214 -3.65 -6.78 13.04
C TYR A 214 -2.11 -6.87 13.08
N ALA A 215 -1.55 -7.27 14.23
CA ALA A 215 -0.10 -7.41 14.37
C ALA A 215 0.46 -8.51 13.45
N VAL A 216 -0.27 -9.62 13.30
CA VAL A 216 0.06 -10.68 12.33
C VAL A 216 0.10 -10.10 10.91
N GLY A 217 -0.90 -9.31 10.53
CA GLY A 217 -0.96 -8.62 9.25
C GLY A 217 0.25 -7.72 8.97
N GLU A 218 0.64 -6.90 9.95
CA GLU A 218 1.83 -6.04 9.87
C GLU A 218 3.13 -6.83 9.72
N ILE A 219 3.29 -7.92 10.48
CA ILE A 219 4.47 -8.80 10.38
C ILE A 219 4.58 -9.43 9.00
N PHE A 220 3.50 -10.01 8.47
CA PHE A 220 3.51 -10.60 7.13
C PHE A 220 3.76 -9.56 6.04
N THR A 221 3.22 -8.35 6.21
CA THR A 221 3.44 -7.24 5.29
C THR A 221 4.91 -6.84 5.27
N LEU A 222 5.53 -6.65 6.44
CA LEU A 222 6.94 -6.33 6.57
C LEU A 222 7.84 -7.41 5.97
N LEU A 223 7.57 -8.69 6.28
CA LEU A 223 8.32 -9.81 5.71
C LEU A 223 8.21 -9.85 4.17
N GLY A 224 7.03 -9.56 3.63
CA GLY A 224 6.81 -9.44 2.19
C GLY A 224 7.67 -8.33 1.57
N PHE A 225 7.70 -7.14 2.17
CA PHE A 225 8.53 -6.03 1.71
C PHE A 225 10.03 -6.32 1.80
N LEU A 226 10.49 -6.92 2.91
CA LEU A 226 11.90 -7.31 3.08
C LEU A 226 12.33 -8.34 2.02
N LEU A 227 11.49 -9.33 1.73
CA LEU A 227 11.79 -10.35 0.72
C LEU A 227 11.79 -9.74 -0.70
N LEU A 228 10.90 -8.77 -0.99
CA LEU A 228 10.94 -8.00 -2.24
C LEU A 228 12.25 -7.24 -2.38
N LEU A 229 12.64 -6.48 -1.36
CA LEU A 229 13.88 -5.69 -1.36
C LEU A 229 15.11 -6.60 -1.57
N TYR A 230 15.20 -7.69 -0.80
CA TYR A 230 16.28 -8.65 -0.93
C TYR A 230 16.38 -9.23 -2.34
N THR A 231 15.25 -9.60 -2.92
CA THR A 231 15.22 -10.16 -4.28
C THR A 231 15.60 -9.12 -5.33
N HIS A 232 15.14 -7.88 -5.16
CA HIS A 232 15.46 -6.78 -6.06
C HIS A 232 16.95 -6.42 -6.04
N HIS A 233 17.54 -6.33 -4.84
CA HIS A 233 18.97 -6.08 -4.65
C HIS A 233 19.84 -7.17 -5.32
N LYS A 234 19.47 -8.44 -5.16
CA LYS A 234 20.21 -9.56 -5.77
C LYS A 234 20.17 -9.57 -7.30
N VAL A 235 19.07 -9.09 -7.89
CA VAL A 235 18.94 -9.00 -9.36
C VAL A 235 19.79 -7.86 -9.92
N THR A 236 20.00 -6.78 -9.17
CA THR A 236 20.80 -5.63 -9.63
C THR A 236 22.32 -5.82 -9.56
N HIS A 237 22.81 -6.77 -8.76
CA HIS A 237 24.24 -7.01 -8.53
C HIS A 237 24.76 -8.32 -9.15
N LYS A 238 24.08 -8.81 -10.20
CA LYS A 238 24.57 -9.89 -11.05
C LYS A 238 24.87 -9.35 -12.44
#